data_AF-A0A9X6Z584-F1
#
_entry.id   AF-A0A9X6Z584-F1
#
_cell.length_a   1.000
_cell.length_b   1.000
_cell.length_c   1.000
_cell.angle_alpha   90.00
_cell.angle_beta   90.00
_cell.angle_gamma   90.00
#
_symmetry.space_group_name_H-M   'P 1'
#
loop_
_entity.id
_entity.type
_entity.pdbx_description
1 polymer ?
#
loop_
_entity_poly.entity_id
_entity_poly.type
_entity_poly.pdbx_seq_one_letter_code
_entity_poly.pdbx_strand_id
1 'polypeptide(L)'
;MRITVKIRGKDDVLKGVNPAKYKKPISQTVEKHAMLQANDASQRAPVDSGALAASITASVSPIAGVAAGWSYGSPLIYAAVQEYTHKTKKGFLRKAAFDGEPLLVKNLEGVVKKVANGEW
;
A
#
# COMPACT_ATOMS: atom_id res chain seq x y z
N MET A 1 9.14 35.57 42.11
CA MET A 1 7.73 35.20 41.91
C MET A 1 7.67 33.99 40.99
N ARG A 2 7.00 32.89 41.37
CA ARG A 2 7.00 31.62 40.61
C ARG A 2 5.56 31.36 40.13
N ILE A 3 5.34 31.42 38.81
CA ILE A 3 4.02 31.19 38.22
C ILE A 3 3.98 29.73 37.75
N THR A 4 3.01 28.97 38.25
CA THR A 4 2.78 27.57 37.87
C THR A 4 1.56 27.52 36.96
N VAL A 5 1.76 27.20 35.69
CA VAL A 5 0.67 27.05 34.71
C VAL A 5 0.33 25.56 34.56
N LYS A 6 -0.93 25.18 34.82
CA LYS A 6 -1.47 23.84 34.56
C LYS A 6 -2.21 23.84 33.22
N ILE A 7 -1.61 23.20 32.22
CA ILE A 7 -2.24 22.99 30.90
C ILE A 7 -2.98 21.64 30.94
N ARG A 8 -4.31 21.65 30.74
CA ARG A 8 -5.13 20.43 30.59
C ARG A 8 -5.21 20.06 29.10
N GLY A 9 -5.19 18.76 28.79
CA GLY A 9 -5.31 18.24 27.40
C GLY A 9 -3.98 18.09 26.63
N LYS A 10 -2.84 18.45 27.23
CA LYS A 10 -1.51 18.24 26.62
C LYS A 10 -1.25 16.76 26.33
N ASP A 11 -1.64 15.88 27.25
CA ASP A 11 -1.41 14.44 27.12
C ASP A 11 -2.27 13.81 26.01
N ASP A 12 -3.48 14.32 25.78
CA ASP A 12 -4.36 13.83 24.71
C ASP A 12 -3.83 14.24 23.32
N VAL A 13 -3.31 15.46 23.20
CA VAL A 13 -2.59 15.91 22.00
C VAL A 13 -1.33 15.07 21.77
N LEU A 14 -0.52 14.85 22.81
CA LEU A 14 0.70 14.03 22.71
C LEU A 14 0.40 12.56 22.36
N LYS A 15 -0.71 12.00 22.85
CA LYS A 15 -1.15 10.64 22.52
C LYS A 15 -1.56 10.50 21.05
N GLY A 16 -2.17 11.52 20.45
CA GLY A 16 -2.55 11.55 19.03
C GLY A 16 -1.36 11.77 18.09
N VAL A 17 -0.32 12.47 18.54
CA VAL A 17 0.84 12.85 17.71
C VAL A 17 1.95 11.79 17.71
N ASN A 18 1.88 10.73 18.53
CA ASN A 18 2.92 9.69 18.56
C ASN A 18 3.01 8.93 17.22
N PRO A 19 4.04 9.17 16.38
CA PRO A 19 4.13 8.59 15.04
C PRO A 19 4.32 7.07 15.06
N ALA A 20 4.85 6.52 16.16
CA ALA A 20 5.08 5.09 16.30
C ALA A 20 3.78 4.27 16.25
N LYS A 21 2.66 4.86 16.70
CA LYS A 21 1.35 4.20 16.68
C LYS A 21 0.83 3.94 15.28
N TYR A 22 1.20 4.78 14.31
CA TYR A 22 0.69 4.70 12.95
C TYR A 22 1.48 3.74 12.06
N LYS A 23 2.75 3.46 12.39
CA LYS A 23 3.66 2.68 11.53
C LYS A 23 3.10 1.30 11.15
N LYS A 24 2.73 0.50 12.16
CA LYS A 24 2.23 -0.86 11.95
C LYS A 24 0.87 -0.89 11.20
N PRO A 25 -0.16 -0.11 11.62
CA PRO A 25 -1.42 -0.02 10.90
C PRO A 25 -1.27 0.38 9.43
N ILE A 26 -0.46 1.41 9.17
CA ILE A 26 -0.25 1.91 7.82
C ILE A 26 0.47 0.86 7.00
N SER A 27 1.56 0.27 7.50
CA SER A 27 2.31 -0.76 6.79
C SER A 27 1.46 -1.97 6.42
N GLN A 28 0.65 -2.49 7.35
CA GLN A 28 -0.24 -3.63 7.08
C GLN A 28 -1.33 -3.29 6.05
N THR A 29 -1.81 -2.06 6.07
CA THR A 29 -2.80 -1.58 5.09
C THR A 29 -2.17 -1.49 3.71
N VAL A 30 -0.99 -0.87 3.58
CA VAL A 30 -0.28 -0.76 2.31
C VAL A 30 0.09 -2.15 1.77
N GLU A 31 0.57 -3.06 2.61
CA GLU A 31 0.87 -4.45 2.23
C GLU A 31 -0.35 -5.15 1.63
N LYS A 32 -1.49 -5.10 2.35
CA LYS A 32 -2.75 -5.69 1.87
C LYS A 32 -3.16 -5.12 0.51
N HIS A 33 -3.05 -3.80 0.34
CA HIS A 33 -3.39 -3.16 -0.93
C HIS A 33 -2.42 -3.52 -2.05
N ALA A 34 -1.13 -3.62 -1.77
CA ALA A 34 -0.16 -4.11 -2.73
C ALA A 34 -0.48 -5.54 -3.18
N MET A 35 -0.89 -6.43 -2.28
CA MET A 35 -1.35 -7.79 -2.63
C MET A 35 -2.62 -7.77 -3.49
N LEU A 36 -3.60 -6.92 -3.16
CA LEU A 36 -4.83 -6.78 -3.95
C LEU A 36 -4.54 -6.26 -5.37
N GLN A 37 -3.67 -5.26 -5.48
CA GLN A 37 -3.23 -4.72 -6.77
C GLN A 37 -2.41 -5.74 -7.57
N ALA A 38 -1.56 -6.53 -6.92
CA ALA A 38 -0.84 -7.63 -7.56
C ALA A 38 -1.80 -8.71 -8.09
N ASN A 39 -2.84 -9.05 -7.33
CA ASN A 39 -3.88 -9.98 -7.78
C ASN A 39 -4.68 -9.45 -8.97
N ASP A 40 -5.08 -8.18 -8.94
CA ASP A 40 -5.78 -7.54 -10.07
C ASP A 40 -4.88 -7.47 -11.31
N ALA A 41 -3.60 -7.10 -11.14
CA ALA A 41 -2.63 -7.13 -12.21
C ALA A 41 -2.44 -8.54 -12.80
N SER A 42 -2.40 -9.57 -11.95
CA SER A 42 -2.33 -10.97 -12.36
C SER A 42 -3.54 -11.38 -13.21
N GLN A 43 -4.75 -11.01 -12.78
CA GLN A 43 -5.99 -11.30 -13.53
C GLN A 43 -6.08 -10.55 -14.86
N ARG A 44 -5.48 -9.35 -14.93
CA ARG A 44 -5.43 -8.53 -16.14
C ARG A 44 -4.33 -8.94 -17.11
N ALA A 45 -3.33 -9.69 -16.64
CA ALA A 45 -2.19 -10.08 -17.44
C ALA A 45 -2.61 -10.90 -18.67
N PRO A 46 -1.90 -10.75 -19.80
CA PRO A 46 -2.09 -11.62 -20.95
C PRO A 46 -1.91 -13.10 -20.57
N VAL A 47 -2.85 -13.94 -20.97
CA VAL A 47 -2.78 -15.39 -20.74
C VAL A 47 -2.35 -16.07 -22.02
N ASP A 48 -1.12 -16.58 -22.01
CA ASP A 48 -0.62 -17.52 -23.02
C ASP A 48 -0.49 -18.90 -22.39
N SER A 49 0.32 -19.01 -21.32
CA SER A 49 0.52 -20.25 -20.54
C SER A 49 0.25 -20.10 -19.03
N GLY A 50 -0.24 -18.94 -18.58
CA GLY A 50 -0.50 -18.64 -17.16
C GLY A 50 0.75 -18.34 -16.31
N ALA A 51 1.96 -18.66 -16.79
CA ALA A 51 3.22 -18.40 -16.09
C ALA A 51 3.43 -16.90 -15.77
N LEU A 52 3.02 -16.02 -16.68
CA LEU A 52 3.07 -14.58 -16.47
C LEU A 52 2.18 -14.14 -15.30
N ALA A 53 0.90 -14.53 -15.31
CA ALA A 53 -0.04 -14.21 -14.25
C ALA A 53 0.42 -14.74 -12.88
N ALA A 54 0.88 -16.01 -12.84
CA ALA A 54 1.38 -16.63 -11.61
C ALA A 54 2.62 -15.91 -11.03
N SER A 55 3.47 -15.36 -11.89
CA SER A 55 4.69 -14.65 -11.46
C SER A 55 4.42 -13.31 -10.76
N ILE A 56 3.21 -12.74 -10.91
CA ILE A 56 2.89 -11.40 -10.40
C ILE A 56 2.51 -11.45 -8.92
N THR A 57 1.62 -12.37 -8.52
CA THR A 57 1.18 -12.50 -7.13
C THR A 57 2.31 -12.88 -6.18
N ALA A 58 3.31 -13.63 -6.66
CA ALA A 58 4.47 -14.05 -5.87
C ALA A 58 5.53 -12.93 -5.64
N SER A 59 5.35 -11.74 -6.21
CA SER A 59 6.40 -10.70 -6.29
C SER A 59 6.30 -9.59 -5.24
N VAL A 60 5.27 -9.59 -4.38
CA VAL A 60 5.08 -8.52 -3.39
C VAL A 60 6.26 -8.53 -2.42
N SER A 61 6.95 -7.39 -2.29
CA SER A 61 8.16 -7.25 -1.48
C SER A 61 8.24 -5.88 -0.83
N PRO A 62 8.78 -5.78 0.40
CA PRO A 62 9.00 -4.50 1.05
C PRO A 62 10.10 -3.71 0.32
N ILE A 63 9.93 -2.41 0.19
CA ILE A 63 10.93 -1.51 -0.38
C ILE A 63 11.94 -1.17 0.71
N ALA A 64 13.19 -1.60 0.52
CA ALA A 64 14.26 -1.32 1.47
C ALA A 64 14.40 0.19 1.74
N GLY A 65 14.43 0.57 3.02
CA GLY A 65 14.53 1.97 3.44
C GLY A 65 13.21 2.75 3.47
N VAL A 66 12.07 2.16 3.06
CA VAL A 66 10.75 2.80 3.11
C VAL A 66 9.88 2.12 4.16
N ALA A 67 9.61 2.82 5.27
CA ALA A 67 8.96 2.26 6.47
C ALA A 67 7.53 1.72 6.28
N ALA A 68 6.91 1.93 5.13
CA ALA A 68 5.62 1.37 4.72
C ALA A 68 5.53 1.19 3.19
N GLY A 69 6.67 1.05 2.51
CA GLY A 69 6.72 0.92 1.06
C GLY A 69 6.67 -0.55 0.65
N TRP A 70 5.78 -0.88 -0.27
CA TRP A 70 5.68 -2.21 -0.86
C TRP A 70 5.70 -2.09 -2.38
N SER A 71 6.41 -3.01 -3.03
CA SER A 71 6.47 -3.13 -4.48
C SER A 71 5.92 -4.46 -4.92
N TYR A 72 5.29 -4.50 -6.09
CA TYR A 72 4.89 -5.72 -6.77
C TYR A 72 5.19 -5.57 -8.27
N GLY A 73 5.36 -6.69 -8.96
CA GLY A 73 5.79 -6.71 -10.35
C GLY A 73 5.84 -8.13 -10.90
N SER A 74 6.73 -8.39 -11.86
CA SER A 74 7.05 -9.75 -12.31
C SER A 74 8.55 -9.83 -12.56
N PRO A 75 9.22 -10.93 -12.17
CA PRO A 75 10.63 -11.14 -12.47
C PRO A 75 10.88 -11.47 -13.96
N LEU A 76 9.84 -11.70 -14.75
CA LEU A 76 9.96 -12.13 -16.13
C LEU A 76 10.17 -10.92 -17.05
N ILE A 77 11.23 -10.93 -17.85
CA ILE A 77 11.49 -9.89 -18.88
C ILE A 77 10.30 -9.80 -19.86
N TYR A 78 9.69 -10.95 -20.18
CA TYR A 78 8.49 -11.01 -21.01
C TYR A 78 7.32 -10.20 -20.44
N ALA A 79 7.17 -10.14 -19.11
CA ALA A 79 6.15 -9.32 -18.46
C ALA A 79 6.34 -7.84 -18.78
N ALA A 80 7.58 -7.36 -18.71
CA ALA A 80 7.93 -6.00 -19.05
C ALA A 80 7.62 -5.70 -20.52
N VAL A 81 7.97 -6.60 -21.44
CA VAL A 81 7.63 -6.42 -22.87
C VAL A 81 6.11 -6.33 -23.05
N GLN A 82 5.36 -7.29 -22.51
CA GLN A 82 3.90 -7.33 -22.65
C GLN A 82 3.18 -6.13 -22.05
N GLU A 83 3.70 -5.60 -20.94
CA GLU A 83 3.17 -4.42 -20.27
C GLU A 83 3.12 -3.19 -21.20
N TYR A 84 4.01 -3.10 -22.20
CA TYR A 84 4.06 -2.00 -23.14
C TYR A 84 3.59 -2.35 -24.56
N THR A 85 3.78 -3.59 -25.01
CA THR A 85 3.57 -3.96 -26.42
C THR A 85 2.28 -4.73 -26.69
N HIS A 86 1.61 -5.29 -25.66
CA HIS A 86 0.43 -6.10 -25.90
C HIS A 86 -0.72 -5.28 -26.51
N LYS A 87 -1.31 -5.77 -27.61
CA LYS A 87 -2.32 -5.02 -28.40
C LYS A 87 -3.51 -4.51 -27.57
N THR A 88 -4.12 -5.39 -26.76
CA THR A 88 -5.35 -5.08 -25.99
C THR A 88 -5.15 -5.02 -24.47
N LYS A 89 -4.25 -5.84 -23.91
CA LYS A 89 -4.00 -5.99 -22.47
C LYS A 89 -2.77 -5.24 -21.93
N LYS A 90 -2.17 -4.33 -22.70
CA LYS A 90 -1.06 -3.49 -22.20
C LYS A 90 -1.46 -2.66 -20.98
N GLY A 91 -0.46 -2.37 -20.15
CA GLY A 91 -0.63 -1.58 -18.94
C GLY A 91 -1.29 -2.35 -17.80
N PHE A 92 -1.25 -3.67 -17.76
CA PHE A 92 -1.95 -4.47 -16.75
C PHE A 92 -1.41 -4.21 -15.34
N LEU A 93 -0.09 -3.98 -15.18
CA LEU A 93 0.49 -3.60 -13.89
C LEU A 93 0.17 -2.14 -13.54
N ARG A 94 0.39 -1.21 -14.47
CA ARG A 94 0.14 0.22 -14.22
C ARG A 94 -1.33 0.54 -13.97
N LYS A 95 -2.24 -0.09 -14.72
CA LYS A 95 -3.69 0.11 -14.52
C LYS A 95 -4.15 -0.47 -13.18
N ALA A 96 -3.63 -1.62 -12.76
CA ALA A 96 -3.95 -2.17 -11.44
C ALA A 96 -3.47 -1.25 -10.31
N ALA A 97 -2.29 -0.62 -10.47
CA ALA A 97 -1.81 0.38 -9.52
C ALA A 97 -2.73 1.60 -9.45
N PHE A 98 -3.07 2.15 -10.63
CA PHE A 98 -3.90 3.33 -10.77
C PHE A 98 -5.34 3.11 -10.25
N ASP A 99 -5.97 2.00 -10.63
CA ASP A 99 -7.35 1.69 -10.21
C ASP A 99 -7.45 1.33 -8.73
N GLY A 100 -6.37 0.77 -8.16
CA GLY A 100 -6.31 0.41 -6.74
C GLY A 100 -5.99 1.59 -5.80
N GLU A 101 -5.39 2.67 -6.31
CA GLU A 101 -4.97 3.84 -5.53
C GLU A 101 -6.12 4.50 -4.74
N PRO A 102 -7.30 4.78 -5.33
CA PRO A 102 -8.39 5.43 -4.60
C PRO A 102 -8.86 4.64 -3.37
N LEU A 103 -8.89 3.30 -3.47
CA LEU A 103 -9.29 2.45 -2.36
C LEU A 103 -8.22 2.40 -1.26
N LEU A 104 -6.93 2.39 -1.64
CA LEU A 104 -5.82 2.50 -0.70
C LEU A 104 -5.91 3.80 0.10
N VAL A 105 -6.06 4.95 -0.58
CA VAL A 105 -6.15 6.27 0.07
C VAL A 105 -7.32 6.30 1.05
N LYS A 106 -8.51 5.88 0.62
CA LYS A 106 -9.71 5.82 1.47
C LYS A 106 -9.50 4.97 2.72
N ASN A 107 -8.86 3.81 2.58
CA ASN A 107 -8.62 2.91 3.71
C ASN A 107 -7.55 3.45 4.66
N LEU A 108 -6.50 4.09 4.13
CA LEU A 108 -5.49 4.78 4.94
C LEU A 108 -6.11 5.90 5.78
N GLU A 109 -6.99 6.72 5.20
CA GLU A 109 -7.72 7.74 5.96
C GLU A 109 -8.55 7.13 7.10
N GLY A 110 -9.23 6.02 6.83
CA GLY A 110 -9.99 5.28 7.84
C GLY A 110 -9.12 4.73 8.96
N VAL A 111 -7.97 4.16 8.62
CA VAL A 111 -7.00 3.62 9.59
C VAL A 111 -6.39 4.75 10.43
N VAL A 112 -6.01 5.87 9.83
CA VAL A 112 -5.49 7.04 10.56
C VAL A 112 -6.52 7.54 11.56
N LYS A 113 -7.80 7.65 11.18
CA LYS A 113 -8.89 8.04 12.08
C LYS A 113 -9.05 7.07 13.25
N LYS A 114 -9.06 5.76 12.99
CA LYS A 114 -9.16 4.73 14.04
C LYS A 114 -7.99 4.77 15.03
N VAL A 115 -6.76 4.88 14.51
CA VAL A 115 -5.55 4.94 15.34
C VAL A 115 -5.54 6.22 16.19
N ALA A 116 -5.97 7.34 15.62
CA ALA A 116 -6.10 8.61 16.35
C ALA A 116 -7.12 8.51 17.50
N ASN A 117 -8.20 7.76 17.31
CA ASN A 117 -9.23 7.51 18.31
C ASN A 117 -8.87 6.39 19.31
N GLY A 118 -7.77 5.66 19.08
CA GLY A 118 -7.32 4.56 19.95
C GLY A 118 -8.03 3.21 19.72
N GLU A 119 -8.61 2.99 18.55
CA GLU A 119 -9.45 1.83 18.20
C GLU A 119 -8.71 0.75 17.39
N TRP A 120 -7.37 0.72 17.43
CA TRP A 120 -6.53 -0.13 16.57
C TRP A 120 -5.62 -1.08 17.36
#